data_AF-D7MQV0-F1
#
_entry.id   AF-D7MQV0-F1
#
_cell.length_a   1.000
_cell.length_b   1.000
_cell.length_c   1.000
_cell.angle_alpha   90.00
_cell.angle_beta   90.00
_cell.angle_gamma   90.00
#
_symmetry.space_group_name_H-M   'P 1'
#
loop_
_entity.id
_entity.type
_entity.pdbx_description
1 polymer ?
#
loop_
_entity_poly.entity_id
_entity_poly.type
_entity_poly.pdbx_seq_one_letter_code
_entity_poly.pdbx_strand_id
1 'polypeptide(L)'
;MLIDYHSPYNAAFWSWRRYLKRCVLYFAQHRRRKPSSCFAMDVGGEDISDLQVDQIVEEDSMDDLIRDRFRLSAISIAEAEAKKNGMEIGGPVVACVADLAFKYAENVAKDLELFAHHAGRKVVNMDDVVLSAHRNDNLAASLRSLCNELKAKEPQSDRKRKKGSAKKEDKASSSNAVRITTDL
;
A
#
# COMPACT_ATOMS: atom_id res chain seq x y z
N MET A 1 32.67 -6.23 -31.01
CA MET A 1 31.21 -6.39 -30.89
C MET A 1 30.83 -6.04 -29.46
N LEU A 2 30.45 -4.79 -29.23
CA LEU A 2 29.76 -4.37 -28.01
C LEU A 2 28.27 -4.60 -28.27
N ILE A 3 27.62 -5.41 -27.43
CA ILE A 3 26.16 -5.49 -27.40
C ILE A 3 25.74 -4.77 -26.12
N ASP A 4 25.33 -3.51 -26.30
CA ASP A 4 24.63 -2.73 -25.29
C ASP A 4 23.30 -3.41 -24.96
N TYR A 5 23.22 -4.01 -23.77
CA TYR A 5 22.01 -4.58 -23.22
C TYR A 5 21.17 -3.47 -22.57
N HIS A 6 20.43 -2.72 -23.39
CA HIS A 6 19.47 -1.73 -22.90
C HIS A 6 18.20 -2.45 -22.41
N SER A 7 18.02 -2.47 -21.09
CA SER A 7 16.94 -3.15 -20.37
C SER A 7 15.62 -2.36 -20.43
N PRO A 8 14.52 -2.90 -21.00
CA PRO A 8 13.22 -2.21 -21.06
C PRO A 8 12.32 -2.41 -19.82
N TYR A 9 12.83 -3.01 -18.73
CA TYR A 9 12.02 -3.47 -17.60
C TYR A 9 11.53 -2.39 -16.62
N ASN A 10 11.71 -1.11 -16.93
CA ASN A 10 11.39 -0.01 -16.00
C ASN A 10 10.05 0.70 -16.26
N ALA A 11 9.30 0.40 -17.33
CA ALA A 11 8.03 1.10 -17.60
C ALA A 11 6.81 0.46 -16.89
N ALA A 12 6.72 -0.87 -16.92
CA ALA A 12 5.56 -1.60 -16.38
C ALA A 12 5.48 -1.54 -14.84
N PHE A 13 6.63 -1.59 -14.16
CA PHE A 13 6.72 -1.55 -12.70
C PHE A 13 6.26 -0.20 -12.10
N TRP A 14 6.53 0.90 -12.81
CA TRP A 14 6.13 2.25 -12.40
C TRP A 14 4.64 2.51 -12.67
N SER A 15 4.08 1.89 -13.71
CA SER A 15 2.63 1.89 -13.97
C SER A 15 1.87 1.19 -12.84
N TRP A 16 2.37 0.03 -12.39
CA TRP A 16 1.76 -0.73 -11.31
C TRP A 16 1.80 -0.01 -9.96
N ARG A 17 2.90 0.68 -9.64
CA ARG A 17 3.01 1.51 -8.42
C ARG A 17 2.03 2.69 -8.40
N ARG A 18 1.71 3.30 -9.54
CA ARG A 18 0.67 4.34 -9.64
C ARG A 18 -0.73 3.75 -9.54
N TYR A 19 -0.97 2.59 -10.15
CA TYR A 19 -2.26 1.90 -10.10
C TYR A 19 -2.59 1.42 -8.68
N LEU A 20 -1.62 0.85 -7.97
CA LEU A 20 -1.80 0.38 -6.59
C LEU A 20 -2.17 1.53 -5.63
N LYS A 21 -1.56 2.71 -5.79
CA LYS A 21 -1.92 3.90 -5.00
C LYS A 21 -3.36 4.36 -5.27
N ARG A 22 -3.82 4.26 -6.52
CA ARG A 22 -5.16 4.69 -6.94
C ARG A 22 -6.25 3.70 -6.51
N CYS A 23 -5.97 2.39 -6.56
CA CYS A 23 -6.85 1.36 -6.01
C CYS A 23 -6.95 1.41 -4.48
N VAL A 24 -5.84 1.64 -3.77
CA VAL A 24 -5.86 1.77 -2.30
C VAL A 24 -6.62 3.03 -1.86
N LEU A 25 -6.49 4.14 -2.58
CA LEU A 25 -7.27 5.35 -2.34
C LEU A 25 -8.78 5.15 -2.63
N TYR A 26 -9.12 4.42 -3.69
CA TYR A 26 -10.51 4.07 -4.01
C TYR A 26 -11.17 3.27 -2.88
N PHE A 27 -10.52 2.20 -2.42
CA PHE A 27 -11.03 1.39 -1.31
C PHE A 27 -11.06 2.13 0.05
N ALA A 28 -10.13 3.07 0.29
CA ALA A 28 -10.12 3.88 1.52
C ALA A 28 -11.22 4.96 1.56
N GLN A 29 -11.63 5.49 0.41
CA GLN A 29 -12.66 6.54 0.31
C GLN A 29 -14.08 5.97 0.52
N HIS A 30 -14.32 4.71 0.15
CA HIS A 30 -15.60 4.01 0.28
C HIS A 30 -15.99 3.58 1.71
N ARG A 31 -15.10 3.68 2.70
CA ARG A 31 -15.34 3.26 4.10
C ARG A 31 -15.97 4.34 5.01
N ARG A 32 -16.60 5.38 4.44
CA ARG A 32 -17.39 6.38 5.21
C ARG A 32 -18.86 5.97 5.44
N ARG A 33 -19.28 4.75 5.09
CA ARG A 33 -20.57 4.21 5.54
C ARG A 33 -20.36 3.28 6.73
N LYS A 34 -20.81 3.74 7.90
CA LYS A 34 -20.85 2.93 9.12
C LYS A 34 -21.73 1.70 8.90
N PRO A 35 -21.41 0.53 9.46
CA PRO A 35 -22.41 -0.51 9.67
C PRO A 35 -23.35 -0.03 10.78
N SER A 36 -24.51 0.51 10.41
CA SER A 36 -25.62 0.67 11.33
C SER A 36 -26.17 -0.73 11.63
N SER A 37 -25.84 -1.21 12.83
CA SER A 37 -26.65 -2.05 13.72
C SER A 37 -27.85 -2.78 13.08
N CYS A 38 -27.86 -4.10 13.25
CA CYS A 38 -29.03 -4.96 13.19
C CYS A 38 -30.29 -4.28 13.77
N PHE A 39 -31.42 -4.30 13.04
CA PHE A 39 -32.76 -4.73 13.47
C PHE A 39 -33.84 -4.28 12.46
N ALA A 40 -34.82 -5.18 12.24
CA ALA A 40 -36.08 -5.05 11.51
C ALA A 40 -36.04 -5.17 9.97
N MET A 41 -36.64 -6.27 9.48
CA MET A 41 -37.21 -6.34 8.13
C MET A 41 -38.49 -5.50 8.14
N ASP A 42 -38.42 -4.28 7.62
CA ASP A 42 -39.60 -3.54 7.19
C ASP A 42 -39.59 -3.53 5.66
N VAL A 43 -40.63 -4.12 5.06
CA VAL A 43 -40.87 -4.09 3.62
C VAL A 43 -41.41 -2.69 3.30
N GLY A 44 -40.51 -1.72 3.21
CA GLY A 44 -40.79 -0.38 2.73
C GLY A 44 -40.08 -0.20 1.39
N GLY A 45 -40.85 -0.01 0.32
CA GLY A 45 -40.30 0.41 -0.97
C GLY A 45 -39.58 1.75 -0.78
N GLU A 46 -38.25 1.72 -0.83
CA GLU A 46 -37.45 2.93 -0.85
C GLU A 46 -37.52 3.50 -2.27
N ASP A 47 -38.22 4.63 -2.44
CA ASP A 47 -38.08 5.47 -3.62
C ASP A 47 -36.61 5.91 -3.70
N ILE A 48 -35.81 5.16 -4.48
CA ILE A 48 -34.44 5.52 -4.80
C ILE A 48 -34.53 6.82 -5.58
N SER A 49 -34.29 7.95 -4.90
CA SER A 49 -34.27 9.27 -5.55
C SER A 49 -33.36 9.26 -6.78
N ASP A 50 -33.76 9.94 -7.86
CA ASP A 50 -33.04 9.95 -9.15
C ASP A 50 -31.53 10.23 -9.00
N LEU A 51 -31.13 11.06 -8.03
CA LEU A 51 -29.73 11.37 -7.72
C LEU A 51 -28.94 10.19 -7.12
N GLN A 52 -29.61 9.27 -6.46
CA GLN A 52 -29.04 8.05 -5.89
C GLN A 52 -28.86 6.99 -6.97
N VAL A 53 -29.76 6.93 -7.97
CA VAL A 53 -29.63 6.06 -9.15
C VAL A 53 -28.41 6.47 -9.98
N ASP A 54 -28.26 7.76 -10.28
CA ASP A 54 -27.13 8.27 -11.05
C ASP A 54 -25.77 7.97 -10.37
N GLN A 55 -25.70 8.06 -9.04
CA GLN A 55 -24.49 7.72 -8.28
C GLN A 55 -24.14 6.23 -8.36
N ILE A 56 -25.14 5.36 -8.35
CA ILE A 56 -24.94 3.90 -8.44
C ILE A 56 -24.46 3.51 -9.85
N VAL A 57 -25.04 4.11 -10.90
CA VAL A 57 -24.67 3.82 -12.29
C VAL A 57 -23.23 4.25 -12.60
N GLU A 58 -22.81 5.41 -12.09
CA GLU A 58 -21.42 5.88 -12.24
C GLU A 58 -20.41 5.01 -11.47
N GLU A 59 -20.82 4.49 -10.31
CA GLU A 59 -20.02 3.55 -9.51
C GLU A 59 -19.83 2.22 -10.23
N ASP A 60 -20.92 1.65 -10.76
CA ASP A 60 -20.88 0.41 -11.57
C ASP A 60 -20.01 0.58 -12.82
N SER A 61 -20.13 1.74 -13.50
CA SER A 61 -19.30 2.06 -14.68
C SER A 61 -17.80 2.12 -14.35
N MET A 62 -17.45 2.68 -13.19
CA MET A 62 -16.08 2.74 -12.72
C MET A 62 -15.54 1.36 -12.34
N ASP A 63 -16.36 0.52 -11.72
CA ASP A 63 -15.98 -0.85 -11.36
C ASP A 63 -15.72 -1.71 -12.59
N ASP A 64 -16.53 -1.57 -13.62
CA ASP A 64 -16.32 -2.24 -14.91
C ASP A 64 -15.01 -1.80 -15.57
N LEU A 65 -14.70 -0.50 -15.52
CA LEU A 65 -13.44 0.04 -16.04
C LEU A 65 -12.23 -0.53 -15.27
N ILE A 66 -12.31 -0.60 -13.93
CA ILE A 66 -11.23 -1.16 -13.11
C ILE A 66 -11.05 -2.64 -13.43
N ARG A 67 -12.14 -3.40 -13.54
CA ARG A 67 -12.13 -4.82 -13.87
C ARG A 67 -11.52 -5.08 -15.25
N ASP A 68 -11.90 -4.30 -16.25
CA ASP A 68 -11.34 -4.42 -17.61
C ASP A 68 -9.83 -4.15 -17.63
N ARG A 69 -9.39 -3.06 -16.99
CA ARG A 69 -7.95 -2.72 -16.89
C ARG A 69 -7.17 -3.78 -16.12
N PHE A 70 -7.72 -4.28 -15.03
CA PHE A 70 -7.10 -5.36 -14.25
C PHE A 70 -6.95 -6.61 -15.10
N ARG A 71 -8.01 -6.99 -15.83
CA ARG A 71 -8.00 -8.17 -16.71
C ARG A 71 -6.94 -8.07 -17.79
N LEU A 72 -6.82 -6.93 -18.48
CA LEU A 72 -5.76 -6.71 -19.48
C LEU A 72 -4.36 -6.85 -18.88
N SER A 73 -4.14 -6.32 -17.67
CA SER A 73 -2.87 -6.46 -16.97
C SER A 73 -2.57 -7.91 -16.60
N ALA A 74 -3.56 -8.65 -16.08
CA ALA A 74 -3.40 -10.05 -15.70
C ALA A 74 -3.10 -10.94 -16.93
N ILE A 75 -3.79 -10.70 -18.06
CA ILE A 75 -3.53 -11.37 -19.33
C ILE A 75 -2.09 -11.12 -19.77
N SER A 76 -1.65 -9.86 -19.79
CA SER A 76 -0.30 -9.51 -20.22
C SER A 76 0.79 -10.18 -19.38
N ILE A 77 0.60 -10.29 -18.06
CA ILE A 77 1.52 -10.98 -17.15
C ILE A 77 1.54 -12.48 -17.44
N ALA A 78 0.36 -13.09 -17.57
CA ALA A 78 0.22 -14.53 -17.82
C ALA A 78 0.88 -14.91 -19.16
N GLU A 79 0.63 -14.15 -20.23
CA GLU A 79 1.24 -14.39 -21.54
C GLU A 79 2.75 -14.18 -21.54
N ALA A 80 3.26 -13.16 -20.83
CA ALA A 80 4.69 -12.94 -20.71
C ALA A 80 5.39 -14.11 -20.02
N GLU A 81 4.80 -14.65 -18.96
CA GLU A 81 5.34 -15.81 -18.24
C GLU A 81 5.23 -17.09 -19.07
N ALA A 82 4.13 -17.28 -19.81
CA ALA A 82 3.97 -18.41 -20.73
C ALA A 82 5.06 -18.42 -21.81
N LYS A 83 5.27 -17.27 -22.46
CA LYS A 83 6.30 -17.10 -23.50
C LYS A 83 7.70 -17.36 -22.97
N LYS A 84 8.00 -16.89 -21.75
CA LYS A 84 9.28 -17.15 -21.08
C LYS A 84 9.55 -18.64 -20.85
N ASN A 85 8.48 -19.41 -20.61
CA ASN A 85 8.54 -20.86 -20.40
C ASN A 85 8.34 -21.67 -21.69
N GLY A 86 8.23 -21.01 -22.85
CA GLY A 86 8.00 -21.68 -24.14
C GLY A 86 6.62 -22.33 -24.28
N MET A 87 5.61 -21.80 -23.58
CA MET A 87 4.25 -22.33 -23.51
C MET A 87 3.23 -21.29 -23.99
N GLU A 88 2.05 -21.77 -24.35
CA GLU A 88 0.86 -20.96 -24.62
C GLU A 88 -0.24 -21.26 -23.59
N ILE A 89 -1.02 -20.25 -23.22
CA ILE A 89 -2.14 -20.40 -22.27
C ILE A 89 -3.45 -20.22 -23.03
N GLY A 90 -4.38 -21.16 -22.83
CA GLY A 90 -5.72 -21.06 -23.43
C GLY A 90 -6.49 -19.84 -22.88
N GLY A 91 -7.20 -19.14 -23.77
CA GLY A 91 -7.99 -17.94 -23.42
C GLY A 91 -8.90 -18.08 -22.20
N PRO A 92 -9.66 -19.19 -22.04
CA PRO A 92 -10.48 -19.41 -20.84
C PRO A 92 -9.67 -19.50 -19.55
N VAL A 93 -8.47 -20.10 -19.59
CA VAL A 93 -7.60 -20.21 -18.42
C VAL A 93 -7.09 -18.83 -18.00
N VAL A 94 -6.66 -18.00 -18.95
CA VAL A 94 -6.21 -16.64 -18.64
C VAL A 94 -7.34 -15.79 -18.08
N ALA A 95 -8.57 -15.92 -18.62
CA ALA A 95 -9.75 -15.24 -18.09
C ALA A 95 -10.03 -15.66 -16.64
N CYS A 96 -10.03 -16.96 -16.35
CA CYS A 96 -10.20 -17.47 -14.99
C CYS A 96 -9.11 -16.95 -14.03
N VAL A 97 -7.85 -16.91 -14.47
CA VAL A 97 -6.73 -16.38 -13.66
C VAL A 97 -6.96 -14.89 -13.35
N ALA A 98 -7.41 -14.10 -14.31
CA ALA A 98 -7.73 -12.69 -14.10
C ALA A 98 -8.85 -12.52 -13.07
N ASP A 99 -9.93 -13.30 -13.16
CA ASP A 99 -11.06 -13.22 -12.23
C ASP A 99 -10.66 -13.63 -10.80
N LEU A 100 -9.85 -14.69 -10.68
CA LEU A 100 -9.32 -15.13 -9.39
C LEU A 100 -8.38 -14.10 -8.77
N ALA A 101 -7.49 -13.51 -9.56
CA ALA A 101 -6.58 -12.48 -9.09
C ALA A 101 -7.33 -11.22 -8.65
N PHE A 102 -8.42 -10.86 -9.34
CA PHE A 102 -9.27 -9.72 -8.96
C PHE A 102 -9.95 -9.95 -7.60
N LYS A 103 -10.57 -11.12 -7.41
CA LYS A 103 -11.16 -11.52 -6.11
C LYS A 103 -10.11 -11.60 -5.00
N TYR A 104 -8.91 -12.08 -5.33
CA TYR A 104 -7.80 -12.13 -4.37
C TYR A 104 -7.36 -10.73 -3.95
N ALA A 105 -7.30 -9.77 -4.87
CA ALA A 105 -6.96 -8.38 -4.56
C ALA A 105 -7.96 -7.75 -3.57
N GLU A 106 -9.25 -8.08 -3.67
CA GLU A 106 -10.27 -7.64 -2.72
C GLU A 106 -9.99 -8.15 -1.30
N ASN A 107 -9.66 -9.43 -1.16
CA ASN A 107 -9.33 -10.03 0.13
C ASN A 107 -8.05 -9.42 0.71
N VAL A 108 -7.02 -9.25 -0.11
CA VAL A 108 -5.76 -8.61 0.32
C VAL A 108 -6.03 -7.18 0.79
N ALA A 109 -6.88 -6.40 0.10
CA ALA A 109 -7.23 -5.05 0.53
C ALA A 109 -7.89 -5.03 1.93
N LYS A 110 -8.82 -5.96 2.20
CA LYS A 110 -9.47 -6.12 3.52
C LYS A 110 -8.45 -6.47 4.60
N ASP A 111 -7.56 -7.42 4.32
CA ASP A 111 -6.53 -7.85 5.25
C ASP A 111 -5.57 -6.70 5.59
N LEU A 112 -5.12 -5.93 4.58
CA LEU A 112 -4.22 -4.79 4.77
C LEU A 112 -4.83 -3.70 5.66
N GLU A 113 -6.12 -3.43 5.50
CA GLU A 113 -6.83 -2.48 6.36
C GLU A 113 -6.90 -2.99 7.80
N LEU A 114 -7.21 -4.26 8.00
CA LEU A 114 -7.27 -4.88 9.33
C LEU A 114 -5.90 -4.87 10.02
N PHE A 115 -4.81 -5.12 9.28
CA PHE A 115 -3.45 -5.08 9.83
C PHE A 115 -3.05 -3.66 10.25
N ALA A 116 -3.32 -2.66 9.40
CA ALA A 116 -3.04 -1.27 9.74
C ALA A 116 -3.87 -0.84 10.97
N HIS A 117 -5.15 -1.19 11.00
CA HIS A 117 -6.05 -0.89 12.12
C HIS A 117 -5.62 -1.58 13.42
N HIS A 118 -5.22 -2.85 13.36
CA HIS A 118 -4.70 -3.59 14.52
C HIS A 118 -3.44 -2.93 15.11
N ALA A 119 -2.60 -2.34 14.26
CA ALA A 119 -1.43 -1.56 14.67
C ALA A 119 -1.77 -0.11 15.09
N GLY A 120 -3.04 0.26 15.20
CA GLY A 120 -3.48 1.62 15.56
C GLY A 120 -3.24 2.68 14.47
N ARG A 121 -2.98 2.27 13.23
CA ARG A 121 -2.71 3.15 12.09
C ARG A 121 -3.93 3.25 11.16
N LYS A 122 -4.04 4.37 10.46
CA LYS A 122 -5.03 4.58 9.37
C LYS A 122 -4.44 4.43 7.98
N VAL A 123 -3.13 4.26 7.89
CA VAL A 123 -2.37 4.19 6.64
C VAL A 123 -1.61 2.86 6.62
N VAL A 124 -1.77 2.13 5.53
CA VAL A 124 -1.09 0.86 5.26
C VAL A 124 0.40 1.11 5.02
N ASN A 125 1.25 0.29 5.65
CA ASN A 125 2.70 0.32 5.53
C ASN A 125 3.23 -0.97 4.87
N MET A 126 4.52 -1.01 4.54
CA MET A 126 5.16 -2.20 3.97
C MET A 126 5.08 -3.43 4.89
N ASP A 127 5.06 -3.23 6.21
CA ASP A 127 4.94 -4.33 7.17
C ASP A 127 3.58 -5.04 7.05
N ASP A 128 2.50 -4.32 6.74
CA ASP A 128 1.17 -4.89 6.51
C ASP A 128 1.16 -5.75 5.24
N VAL A 129 1.86 -5.31 4.20
CA VAL A 129 2.02 -6.05 2.93
C VAL A 129 2.85 -7.32 3.12
N VAL A 130 3.89 -7.28 3.95
CA VAL A 130 4.65 -8.50 4.28
C VAL A 130 3.79 -9.44 5.12
N LEU A 131 2.99 -8.91 6.05
CA LEU A 131 2.12 -9.71 6.91
C LEU A 131 1.00 -10.42 6.13
N SER A 132 0.48 -9.83 5.05
CA SER A 132 -0.52 -10.51 4.20
C SER A 132 0.02 -11.79 3.56
N ALA A 133 1.35 -11.90 3.37
CA ALA A 133 2.01 -13.09 2.85
C ALA A 133 2.43 -14.11 3.93
N HIS A 134 2.02 -13.97 5.20
CA HIS A 134 2.47 -14.83 6.30
C HIS A 134 2.22 -16.34 6.11
N ARG A 135 1.28 -16.72 5.24
CA ARG A 135 0.99 -18.14 4.92
C ARG A 135 2.03 -18.78 4.00
N ASN A 136 2.90 -17.98 3.37
CA ASN A 136 3.92 -18.43 2.45
C ASN A 136 5.25 -17.75 2.78
N ASP A 137 6.13 -18.47 3.48
CA ASP A 137 7.42 -17.95 3.94
C ASP A 137 8.32 -17.47 2.79
N ASN A 138 8.32 -18.16 1.65
CA ASN A 138 9.10 -17.79 0.47
C ASN A 138 8.62 -16.45 -0.11
N LEU A 139 7.30 -16.26 -0.19
CA LEU A 139 6.70 -15.01 -0.63
C LEU A 139 6.98 -13.88 0.36
N ALA A 140 6.80 -14.12 1.67
CA ALA A 140 7.09 -13.14 2.71
C ALA A 140 8.57 -12.71 2.70
N ALA A 141 9.51 -13.65 2.51
CA ALA A 141 10.93 -13.36 2.37
C ALA A 141 11.22 -12.50 1.13
N SER A 142 10.61 -12.83 -0.01
CA SER A 142 10.76 -12.07 -1.25
C SER A 142 10.23 -10.64 -1.11
N LEU A 143 9.08 -10.46 -0.46
CA LEU A 143 8.50 -9.14 -0.18
C LEU A 143 9.36 -8.31 0.79
N ARG A 144 9.95 -8.93 1.82
CA ARG A 144 10.90 -8.26 2.72
C ARG A 144 12.15 -7.79 1.97
N SER A 145 12.70 -8.62 1.10
CA SER A 145 13.84 -8.26 0.26
C SER A 145 13.52 -7.06 -0.63
N LEU A 146 12.36 -7.09 -1.30
CA LEU A 146 11.90 -5.97 -2.14
C LEU A 146 11.70 -4.68 -1.31
N CYS A 147 11.13 -4.79 -0.11
CA CYS A 147 10.99 -3.65 0.81
C CYS A 147 12.35 -2.99 1.14
N ASN A 148 13.37 -3.79 1.40
CA ASN A 148 14.71 -3.30 1.69
C ASN A 148 15.36 -2.63 0.47
N GLU A 149 15.19 -3.21 -0.72
CA GLU A 149 15.69 -2.63 -1.98
C GLU A 149 15.06 -1.26 -2.26
N LEU A 150 13.78 -1.11 -1.98
CA LEU A 150 13.06 0.15 -2.17
C LEU A 150 13.52 1.24 -1.20
N LYS A 151 13.82 0.87 0.05
CA LYS A 151 14.41 1.79 1.05
C LYS A 151 15.83 2.22 0.67
N ALA A 152 16.60 1.33 0.04
CA ALA A 152 17.96 1.61 -0.40
C ALA A 152 18.01 2.52 -1.66
N LYS A 153 16.99 2.46 -2.51
CA LYS A 153 16.88 3.26 -3.74
C LYS A 153 16.20 4.62 -3.53
N GLU A 154 15.61 4.87 -2.36
CA GLU A 154 15.13 6.21 -2.02
C GLU A 154 16.34 7.11 -1.76
N PRO A 155 16.56 8.19 -2.54
CA PRO A 155 17.64 9.12 -2.23
C PRO A 155 17.39 9.70 -0.85
N GLN A 156 18.33 9.43 0.07
CA GLN A 156 18.40 10.05 1.39
C GLN A 156 18.15 11.56 1.23
N SER A 157 16.97 12.02 1.65
CA SER A 157 16.64 13.43 1.78
C SER A 157 17.34 14.02 3.00
N ASP A 158 18.66 13.86 3.07
CA ASP A 158 19.48 14.56 4.03
C ASP A 158 19.69 16.00 3.56
N ARG A 159 19.00 16.94 4.19
CA ARG A 159 19.62 18.16 4.73
C ARG A 159 18.67 18.96 5.63
N LYS A 160 19.01 18.93 6.92
CA LYS A 160 19.23 20.11 7.79
C LYS A 160 18.07 20.56 8.71
N ARG A 161 18.06 20.03 9.93
CA ARG A 161 18.04 20.89 11.14
C ARG A 161 19.12 20.45 12.15
N LYS A 162 20.29 21.04 11.89
CA LYS A 162 21.42 21.41 12.76
C LYS A 162 21.34 20.93 14.23
N LYS A 163 22.27 20.07 14.59
CA LYS A 163 22.87 20.00 15.93
C LYS A 163 23.38 21.40 16.31
N GLY A 164 22.71 22.03 17.27
CA GLY A 164 23.15 23.28 17.91
C GLY A 164 23.85 22.95 19.22
N SER A 165 25.17 22.80 19.17
CA SER A 165 26.05 22.81 20.33
C SER A 165 27.02 23.99 20.21
N ALA A 166 26.82 25.05 20.99
CA ALA A 166 27.78 26.07 21.43
C ALA A 166 27.01 27.13 22.27
N LYS A 167 27.03 27.09 23.61
CA LYS A 167 27.96 27.73 24.56
C LYS A 167 27.97 29.28 24.50
N LYS A 168 27.51 29.95 25.59
CA LYS A 168 28.29 30.86 26.49
C LYS A 168 27.50 32.11 27.01
N GLU A 169 27.34 32.16 28.35
CA GLU A 169 27.36 33.31 29.32
C GLU A 169 26.30 34.44 29.20
N ASP A 170 25.79 35.10 30.25
CA ASP A 170 26.41 35.48 31.54
C ASP A 170 25.40 36.04 32.58
N LYS A 171 25.89 36.21 33.82
CA LYS A 171 25.46 37.11 34.93
C LYS A 171 24.51 36.67 36.09
N ALA A 172 25.20 36.32 37.19
CA ALA A 172 25.21 37.03 38.50
C ALA A 172 24.14 36.71 39.56
N SER A 173 24.56 36.11 40.69
CA SER A 173 24.86 36.84 41.94
C SER A 173 24.91 35.92 43.18
N SER A 174 25.84 36.23 44.09
CA SER A 174 25.83 35.94 45.54
C SER A 174 25.98 34.47 45.99
N SER A 175 26.76 34.07 46.99
CA SER A 175 27.68 34.72 47.92
C SER A 175 28.45 33.61 48.67
N ASN A 176 29.65 33.94 49.10
CA ASN A 176 30.64 33.17 49.87
C ASN A 176 30.10 32.20 50.95
N ALA A 177 30.78 31.06 51.13
CA ALA A 177 31.49 30.74 52.38
C ALA A 177 32.32 29.44 52.26
N VAL A 178 33.61 29.59 52.57
CA VAL A 178 34.64 28.55 52.73
C VAL A 178 34.47 27.80 54.05
N ARG A 179 34.82 26.50 54.08
CA ARG A 179 35.53 25.73 55.15
C ARG A 179 35.54 24.23 54.78
N ILE A 180 36.63 23.70 54.25
CA ILE A 180 37.80 23.06 54.93
C ILE A 180 37.45 21.73 55.63
N THR A 181 37.88 20.64 54.96
CA THR A 181 38.53 19.37 55.37
C THR A 181 38.25 18.68 56.71
N THR A 182 38.56 17.36 56.70
CA THR A 182 38.78 16.37 57.80
C THR A 182 37.52 15.62 58.27
N ASP A 183 37.53 14.31 58.54
CA ASP A 183 38.60 13.31 58.63
C ASP A 183 38.00 11.89 58.63
N LEU A 184 38.86 10.92 58.28
CA LEU A 184 38.92 9.48 58.64
C LEU A 184 37.75 8.53 58.32
#